data_AF-A0A831TET6-F1
#
_entry.id   AF-A0A831TET6-F1
#
_cell.length_a   1.000
_cell.length_b   1.000
_cell.length_c   1.000
_cell.angle_alpha   90.00
_cell.angle_beta   90.00
_cell.angle_gamma   90.00
#
_symmetry.space_group_name_H-M   'P 1'
#
loop_
_entity.id
_entity.type
_entity.pdbx_description
1 polymer ?
#
loop_
_entity_poly.entity_id
_entity_poly.type
_entity_poly.pdbx_seq_one_letter_code
_entity_poly.pdbx_strand_id
1 'polypeptide(L)' 'MGVLEAILLGVLQGLTEFLPISSSAHLLIVPWLFDWPEPGLAFNVALHL' A
#
# COMPACT_ATOMS: atom_id res chain seq x y z
N MET A 1 6.27 0.02 10.67
CA MET A 1 6.51 0.49 9.29
C MET A 1 7.30 1.77 9.39
N GLY A 2 8.41 1.86 8.67
CA GLY A 2 9.18 3.09 8.56
C GLY A 2 8.56 4.06 7.55
N VAL A 3 9.16 5.25 7.48
CA VAL A 3 8.74 6.33 6.57
C VAL A 3 8.97 5.94 5.12
N LEU A 4 10.04 5.18 4.81
CA LEU A 4 10.35 4.76 3.46
C LEU A 4 9.29 3.79 2.92
N GLU A 5 8.90 2.81 3.73
CA GLU A 5 7.85 1.84 3.39
C GLU A 5 6.51 2.53 3.17
N ALA A 6 6.17 3.52 4.01
CA ALA A 6 4.95 4.31 3.84
C ALA A 6 4.95 5.12 2.52
N ILE A 7 6.09 5.72 2.15
CA ILE A 7 6.23 6.43 0.87
C ILE A 7 6.09 5.45 -0.30
N LEU A 8 6.74 4.29 -0.24
CA LEU A 8 6.69 3.27 -1.29
C LEU A 8 5.27 2.72 -1.48
N LEU A 9 4.55 2.43 -0.38
CA LEU A 9 3.16 1.99 -0.44
C LEU A 9 2.23 3.10 -0.95
N GLY A 10 2.48 4.37 -0.61
CA GLY A 10 1.71 5.49 -1.15
C GLY A 10 1.90 5.67 -2.65
N VAL A 11 3.13 5.54 -3.16
CA VAL A 11 3.39 5.55 -4.61
C VAL A 11 2.73 4.36 -5.30
N LEU A 12 2.85 3.16 -4.72
CA LEU A 12 2.22 1.94 -5.24
C LEU A 12 0.70 2.08 -5.32
N GLN A 13 0.05 2.59 -4.26
CA GLN A 13 -1.39 2.86 -4.27
C GLN A 13 -1.74 3.87 -5.35
N GLY A 14 -1.05 5.01 -5.39
CA GLY A 14 -1.31 6.06 -6.37
C GLY A 14 -1.13 5.60 -7.82
N LEU A 15 -0.25 4.63 -8.08
CA LEU A 15 -0.12 4.03 -9.42
C LEU A 15 -1.23 3.00 -9.68
N THR A 16 -1.49 2.10 -8.73
CA THR A 16 -2.38 0.95 -8.94
C THR A 16 -3.87 1.31 -8.86
N GLU A 17 -4.25 2.42 -8.24
CA GLU A 17 -5.66 2.87 -8.12
C GLU A 17 -6.26 3.23 -9.49
N PHE A 18 -5.45 3.79 -10.39
CA PHE A 18 -5.91 4.16 -11.74
C PHE A 18 -5.82 3.01 -12.74
N LEU A 19 -5.16 1.92 -12.38
CA LEU A 19 -5.11 0.71 -13.20
C LEU A 19 -6.18 -0.28 -12.71
N PRO A 20 -6.93 -0.95 -13.61
CA PRO A 20 -7.95 -1.92 -13.22
C PRO A 20 -7.33 -3.26 -12.78
N ILE A 21 -6.46 -3.23 -11.76
CA ILE A 21 -5.64 -4.36 -11.29
C ILE A 21 -5.72 -4.61 -9.77
N SER A 22 -6.71 -4.01 -9.09
CA SER A 22 -6.91 -4.07 -7.62
C SER A 22 -5.75 -3.49 -6.81
N SER A 23 -5.88 -2.22 -6.41
CA SER A 23 -4.92 -1.52 -5.55
C SER A 23 -4.80 -2.15 -4.16
N SER A 24 -5.91 -2.57 -3.55
CA SER A 24 -5.93 -3.26 -2.25
C SER A 24 -5.10 -4.55 -2.22
N ALA A 25 -5.06 -5.31 -3.32
CA ALA A 25 -4.25 -6.53 -3.41
C ALA A 25 -2.75 -6.21 -3.34
N HIS A 26 -2.32 -5.11 -3.97
CA HIS A 26 -0.92 -4.68 -3.98
C HIS A 26 -0.47 -4.19 -2.60
N LEU A 27 -1.35 -3.47 -1.88
CA LEU A 27 -1.09 -3.06 -0.49
C LEU A 27 -1.00 -4.22 0.50
N LEU A 28 -1.49 -5.41 0.15
CA LEU A 28 -1.36 -6.62 0.96
C LEU A 28 -0.14 -7.46 0.56
N ILE A 29 0.07 -7.64 -0.75
CA ILE A 29 1.14 -8.49 -1.31
C ILE A 29 2.52 -7.87 -1.09
N VAL A 30 2.68 -6.55 -1.24
CA VAL A 30 3.99 -5.91 -1.11
C VAL A 30 4.52 -6.01 0.33
N PRO A 31 3.76 -5.64 1.38
CA PRO A 31 4.23 -5.85 2.75
C PRO A 31 4.52 -7.32 3.07
N TRP A 32 3.68 -8.24 2.58
CA TRP A 32 3.91 -9.69 2.76
C TRP A 32 5.18 -10.17 2.09
N LEU A 33 5.49 -9.71 0.87
CA LEU A 33 6.66 -10.11 0.09
C LEU A 33 7.98 -9.63 0.73
N PHE A 34 7.96 -8.45 1.36
CA PHE A 34 9.13 -7.84 1.99
C PHE A 34 9.20 -8.03 3.50
N ASP A 35 8.31 -8.86 4.08
CA ASP A 35 8.18 -9.09 5.53
C ASP A 35 8.01 -7.77 6.32
N TRP A 36 7.32 -6.80 5.71
CA TRP A 36 7.00 -5.54 6.37
C TRP A 36 5.80 -5.73 7.30
N PRO A 37 5.69 -4.91 8.37
CA PRO A 37 4.48 -4.87 9.17
C PRO A 37 3.26 -4.64 8.27
N GLU A 38 2.12 -5.24 8.59
CA GLU A 38 0.90 -5.00 7.82
C GLU A 38 0.38 -3.57 8.02
N PRO A 39 0.02 -2.86 6.94
CA PRO A 39 -0.55 -1.52 7.04
C PRO A 39 -1.92 -1.59 7.71
N GLY A 40 -2.12 -0.72 8.70
CA GLY A 40 -3.39 -0.62 9.40
C GLY A 40 -4.51 -0.14 8.47
N LEU A 41 -5.75 -0.50 8.80
CA LEU A 41 -6.94 -0.13 8.03
C LEU A 41 -7.07 1.39 7.85
N ALA A 42 -6.69 2.16 8.87
CA ALA A 42 -6.65 3.63 8.80
C ALA A 42 -5.62 4.15 7.78
N PHE A 43 -4.45 3.50 7.66
CA PHE A 43 -3.44 3.86 6.66
C PHE A 43 -3.93 3.54 5.26
N ASN A 44 -4.49 2.34 5.05
CA ASN A 44 -5.05 1.97 3.75
C ASN A 44 -6.12 2.96 3.31
N VAL A 45 -7.08 3.31 4.18
CA VAL A 45 -8.11 4.31 3.87
C VAL A 45 -7.49 5.69 3.59
N ALA A 46 -6.49 6.11 4.37
CA ALA A 46 -5.81 7.39 4.14
C ALA A 46 -5.10 7.46 2.78
N LEU A 47 -4.61 6.34 2.24
CA LEU A 47 -4.01 6.31 0.90
C LEU A 47 -5.03 6.39 -0.24
N HIS A 48 -6.33 6.15 0.01
CA HIS A 48 -7.39 6.23 -1.00
C HIS A 48 -8.06 7.63 -1.06
N LEU A 49 -7.84 8.49 -0.07
CA LEU A 49 -8.40 9.85 0.02
C LEU A 49 -7.52 10.88 -0.70
#